data_AF-A0A8T7EMJ6-F1
#
_entry.id   AF-A0A8T7EMJ6-F1
#
_cell.length_a   1.000
_cell.length_b   1.000
_cell.length_c   1.000
_cell.angle_alpha   90.00
_cell.angle_beta   90.00
_cell.angle_gamma   90.00
#
_symmetry.space_group_name_H-M   'P 1'
#
loop_
_entity.id
_entity.type
_entity.pdbx_description
1 polymer ?
#
loop_
_entity_poly.entity_id
_entity_poly.type
_entity_poly.pdbx_seq_one_letter_code
_entity_poly.pdbx_strand_id
1 'polypeptide(L)'
;MSTQDGATVEPYDILVLAAGAVTSYFGDTAIERFSFDIKSLEGSLELRNHVLRQFEAAWADDPRVRRAMTAMVVVGGGATGIEMAGSLFGAVQLRVQTRVPTNRRSRTADYPDRGV
;
A
#
# COMPACT_ATOMS: atom_id res chain seq x y z
N MET A 1 -9.18 -15.41 39.53
CA MET A 1 -10.21 -16.48 39.53
C MET A 1 -10.71 -16.62 38.10
N SER A 2 -10.55 -17.78 37.46
CA SER A 2 -10.98 -17.96 36.05
C SER A 2 -12.50 -18.15 35.99
N THR A 3 -13.17 -17.43 35.09
CA THR A 3 -14.61 -17.61 34.81
C THR A 3 -14.80 -18.62 33.69
N GLN A 4 -15.98 -19.24 33.61
CA GLN A 4 -16.26 -20.36 32.67
C GLN A 4 -16.13 -20.00 31.18
N ASP A 5 -16.01 -18.71 30.84
CA ASP A 5 -15.84 -18.20 29.48
C ASP A 5 -14.36 -17.99 29.07
N GLY A 6 -13.41 -18.43 29.90
CA GLY A 6 -11.98 -18.25 29.64
C GLY A 6 -11.44 -16.87 29.98
N ALA A 7 -12.25 -16.00 30.58
CA ALA A 7 -11.80 -14.69 31.03
C ALA A 7 -11.00 -14.79 32.34
N THR A 8 -9.78 -14.27 32.30
CA THR A 8 -8.89 -14.14 33.45
C THR A 8 -9.30 -12.93 34.28
N VAL A 9 -9.62 -13.15 35.56
CA VAL A 9 -9.89 -12.06 36.52
C VAL A 9 -8.60 -11.74 37.28
N GLU A 10 -8.07 -10.56 37.01
CA GLU A 10 -6.89 -9.99 37.68
C GLU A 10 -7.31 -8.82 38.57
N PRO A 11 -7.02 -8.85 39.88
CA PRO A 11 -7.33 -7.76 40.79
C PRO A 11 -6.37 -6.57 40.58
N TYR A 12 -6.87 -5.36 40.76
CA TYR A 12 -6.09 -4.13 40.67
C TYR A 12 -6.58 -3.12 41.70
N ASP A 13 -5.65 -2.33 42.24
CA ASP A 13 -6.01 -1.17 43.07
C ASP A 13 -6.37 0.04 42.20
N ILE A 14 -5.65 0.20 41.08
CA ILE A 14 -5.89 1.23 40.06
C ILE A 14 -5.62 0.61 38.69
N LEU A 15 -6.58 0.72 37.78
CA LEU A 15 -6.46 0.25 36.39
C LEU A 15 -6.54 1.44 35.42
N VAL A 16 -5.55 1.54 34.53
CA VAL A 16 -5.57 2.48 33.40
C VAL A 16 -5.64 1.68 32.12
N LEU A 17 -6.70 1.90 31.33
CA LEU A 17 -6.91 1.25 30.05
C LEU A 17 -6.49 2.18 28.91
N ALA A 18 -5.51 1.74 28.13
CA ALA A 18 -4.98 2.45 26.97
C ALA A 18 -4.89 1.55 25.74
N ALA A 19 -5.88 0.67 25.53
CA ALA A 19 -5.88 -0.32 24.44
C ALA A 19 -6.02 0.29 23.03
N GLY A 20 -6.28 1.60 22.93
CA GLY A 20 -6.42 2.30 21.66
C GLY A 20 -7.74 2.01 20.96
N ALA A 21 -7.75 2.11 19.63
CA ALA A 21 -8.92 1.89 18.78
C ALA A 21 -8.54 1.13 17.51
N VAL A 22 -9.50 0.36 16.97
CA VAL A 22 -9.35 -0.38 15.72
C VAL A 22 -9.97 0.38 14.54
N THR A 23 -9.76 -0.10 13.31
CA THR A 23 -10.44 0.45 12.13
C THR A 23 -11.89 -0.02 12.09
N SER A 24 -12.80 0.91 11.83
CA SER A 24 -14.23 0.62 11.68
C SER A 24 -14.60 0.74 10.21
N TYR A 25 -15.20 -0.32 9.68
CA TYR A 25 -15.71 -0.38 8.31
C TYR A 25 -17.23 -0.10 8.23
N PHE A 26 -17.85 0.30 9.35
CA PHE A 26 -19.28 0.63 9.44
C PHE A 26 -20.22 -0.47 8.89
N GLY A 27 -19.81 -1.73 9.00
CA GLY A 27 -20.57 -2.89 8.53
C GLY A 27 -20.36 -3.25 7.05
N ASP A 28 -19.52 -2.51 6.32
CA ASP A 28 -19.22 -2.80 4.92
C ASP A 28 -18.06 -3.80 4.80
N THR A 29 -18.41 -5.07 4.58
CA THR A 29 -17.45 -6.17 4.43
C THR A 29 -16.66 -6.11 3.12
N ALA A 30 -17.17 -5.39 2.11
CA ALA A 30 -16.45 -5.19 0.86
C ALA A 30 -15.31 -4.19 1.06
N ILE A 31 -15.56 -3.09 1.78
CA ILE A 31 -14.50 -2.14 2.13
C ILE A 31 -13.44 -2.83 2.99
N GLU A 32 -13.84 -3.60 4.00
CA GLU A 32 -12.89 -4.36 4.82
C GLU A 32 -11.99 -5.29 3.99
N ARG A 33 -12.57 -5.99 3.01
CA ARG A 33 -11.82 -6.95 2.16
C ARG A 33 -10.91 -6.30 1.13
N PHE A 34 -11.31 -5.15 0.58
CA PHE A 34 -10.64 -4.53 -0.58
C PHE A 34 -9.84 -3.27 -0.25
N SER A 35 -9.88 -2.79 0.99
CA SER A 35 -9.09 -1.64 1.43
C SER A 35 -7.86 -2.06 2.23
N PHE A 36 -6.95 -1.10 2.40
CA PHE A 36 -5.78 -1.26 3.28
C PHE A 36 -6.01 -0.48 4.57
N ASP A 37 -5.67 -1.08 5.71
CA ASP A 37 -5.55 -0.37 6.97
C ASP A 37 -4.16 0.26 7.12
N ILE A 38 -4.09 1.39 7.82
CA ILE A 38 -2.86 2.15 8.08
C ILE A 38 -2.62 2.36 9.58
N LYS A 39 -3.44 1.77 10.46
CA LYS A 39 -3.21 1.83 11.92
C LYS A 39 -2.09 0.92 12.39
N SER A 40 -1.74 -0.10 11.62
CA SER A 40 -0.65 -1.03 11.94
C SER A 40 0.54 -0.85 11.00
N LEU A 41 1.73 -1.23 11.49
CA LEU A 41 2.95 -1.28 10.68
C LEU A 41 2.80 -2.28 9.52
N GLU A 42 2.20 -3.43 9.79
CA GLU A 42 1.96 -4.47 8.80
C GLU A 42 1.09 -3.95 7.65
N GLY A 43 -0.07 -3.37 7.95
CA GLY A 43 -0.95 -2.78 6.93
C GLY A 43 -0.28 -1.66 6.14
N SER A 44 0.56 -0.86 6.79
CA SER A 44 1.35 0.18 6.12
C SER A 44 2.38 -0.40 5.13
N LEU A 45 3.05 -1.50 5.51
CA LEU A 45 3.99 -2.20 4.63
C LEU A 45 3.28 -2.86 3.45
N GLU A 46 2.12 -3.47 3.69
CA GLU A 46 1.28 -4.05 2.65
C GLU A 46 0.84 -3.00 1.63
N LEU A 47 0.33 -1.86 2.10
CA LEU A 47 -0.07 -0.73 1.25
C LEU A 47 1.10 -0.23 0.41
N ARG A 48 2.28 -0.02 1.02
CA ARG A 48 3.48 0.40 0.29
C ARG A 48 3.83 -0.60 -0.82
N ASN A 49 3.88 -1.88 -0.48
CA ASN A 49 4.23 -2.93 -1.44
C ASN A 49 3.16 -3.06 -2.54
N HIS A 50 1.88 -2.83 -2.21
CA HIS A 50 0.81 -2.80 -3.19
C HIS A 50 0.99 -1.64 -4.17
N VAL A 51 1.20 -0.42 -3.69
CA VAL A 51 1.41 0.78 -4.52
C VAL A 51 2.59 0.59 -5.48
N LEU A 52 3.71 0.04 -5.01
CA LEU A 52 4.88 -0.24 -5.86
C LEU A 52 4.55 -1.24 -6.98
N ARG A 53 3.84 -2.34 -6.65
CA ARG A 53 3.38 -3.31 -7.66
C ARG A 53 2.41 -2.70 -8.67
N GLN A 54 1.51 -1.82 -8.23
CA GLN A 54 0.61 -1.12 -9.15
C GLN A 54 1.39 -0.21 -10.10
N PHE A 55 2.44 0.47 -9.64
CA PHE A 55 3.29 1.27 -10.52
C PHE A 55 4.08 0.43 -11.53
N GLU A 56 4.51 -0.78 -11.17
CA GLU A 56 5.11 -1.71 -12.13
C GLU A 56 4.09 -2.16 -13.18
N ALA A 57 2.86 -2.53 -12.75
CA ALA A 57 1.78 -2.91 -13.65
C ALA A 57 1.32 -1.75 -14.57
N ALA A 58 1.45 -0.50 -14.11
CA ALA A 58 1.12 0.69 -14.89
C ALA A 58 2.04 0.90 -16.12
N TRP A 59 3.16 0.18 -16.22
CA TRP A 59 3.96 0.15 -17.45
C TRP A 59 3.34 -0.65 -18.60
N ALA A 60 2.16 -1.27 -18.40
CA ALA A 60 1.39 -1.87 -19.49
C ALA A 60 1.13 -0.87 -20.63
N ASP A 61 1.11 -1.35 -21.88
CA ASP A 61 0.91 -0.51 -23.06
C ASP A 61 -0.52 0.04 -23.16
N ASP A 62 -1.52 -0.74 -22.70
CA ASP A 62 -2.93 -0.36 -22.71
C ASP A 62 -3.18 0.85 -21.78
N PRO A 63 -3.61 2.01 -22.32
CA PRO A 63 -3.93 3.19 -21.52
C PRO A 63 -5.01 2.96 -20.46
N ARG A 64 -5.95 2.03 -20.69
CA ARG A 64 -7.02 1.69 -19.74
C ARG A 64 -6.44 1.00 -18.51
N VAL A 65 -5.55 0.03 -18.73
CA VAL A 65 -4.86 -0.68 -17.65
C VAL A 65 -3.99 0.30 -16.88
N ARG A 66 -3.19 1.11 -17.57
CA ARG A 66 -2.36 2.14 -16.92
C ARG A 66 -3.17 3.05 -16.02
N ARG A 67 -4.29 3.59 -16.52
CA ARG A 67 -5.18 4.46 -15.74
C ARG A 67 -5.74 3.76 -14.50
N ALA A 68 -6.15 2.49 -14.64
CA ALA A 68 -6.69 1.72 -13.53
C ALA A 68 -5.62 1.46 -12.44
N MET A 69 -4.40 1.07 -12.84
CA MET A 69 -3.31 0.79 -11.90
C MET A 69 -2.80 2.06 -11.18
N THR A 70 -2.96 3.24 -11.78
CA THR A 70 -2.58 4.51 -11.14
C THR A 70 -3.73 5.21 -10.42
N ALA A 71 -4.93 4.63 -10.39
CA ALA A 71 -6.06 5.20 -9.68
C ALA A 71 -5.98 4.83 -8.20
N MET A 72 -5.91 5.84 -7.33
CA MET A 72 -5.87 5.68 -5.88
C MET A 72 -7.08 6.37 -5.26
N VAL A 73 -7.69 5.72 -4.27
CA VAL A 73 -8.83 6.26 -3.52
C VAL A 73 -8.48 6.28 -2.05
N VAL A 74 -8.64 7.44 -1.42
CA VAL A 74 -8.47 7.62 0.02
C VAL A 74 -9.85 7.87 0.61
N VAL A 75 -10.24 7.03 1.58
CA VAL A 75 -11.54 7.11 2.25
C VAL A 75 -11.38 7.87 3.56
N GLY A 76 -12.13 8.97 3.71
CA GLY A 76 -12.12 9.82 4.89
C GLY A 76 -11.26 11.07 4.73
N GLY A 77 -11.84 12.24 5.04
CA GLY A 77 -11.20 13.55 4.95
C GLY A 77 -10.65 14.08 6.28
N GLY A 78 -10.41 13.21 7.26
CA GLY A 78 -9.75 13.59 8.51
C GLY A 78 -8.26 13.85 8.32
N ALA A 79 -7.56 14.28 9.37
CA ALA A 79 -6.13 14.60 9.33
C ALA A 79 -5.29 13.49 8.66
N THR A 80 -5.45 12.24 9.12
CA THR A 80 -4.74 11.08 8.55
C THR A 80 -5.05 10.87 7.06
N GLY A 81 -6.31 11.00 6.65
CA GLY A 81 -6.70 10.83 5.25
C GLY A 81 -6.11 11.91 4.34
N ILE A 82 -6.09 13.16 4.80
CA ILE A 82 -5.49 14.27 4.07
C ILE A 82 -3.97 14.08 3.93
N GLU A 83 -3.28 13.73 5.01
CA GLU A 83 -1.84 13.46 4.97
C GLU A 83 -1.50 12.33 4.00
N MET A 84 -2.24 11.22 4.08
CA MET A 84 -2.06 10.07 3.18
C MET A 84 -2.28 10.46 1.72
N ALA A 85 -3.33 11.23 1.41
CA ALA A 85 -3.57 11.71 0.05
C ALA A 85 -2.40 12.56 -0.47
N GLY A 86 -1.85 13.45 0.37
CA GLY A 86 -0.68 14.26 0.04
C GLY A 86 0.58 13.42 -0.19
N SER A 87 0.85 12.44 0.67
CA SER A 87 2.00 11.53 0.54
C SER A 87 1.91 10.68 -0.73
N LEU A 88 0.73 10.13 -1.05
CA LEU A 88 0.50 9.34 -2.26
C LEU A 88 0.64 10.20 -3.52
N PHE A 89 0.11 11.43 -3.51
CA PHE A 89 0.30 12.38 -4.60
C PHE A 89 1.79 12.68 -4.85
N GLY A 90 2.55 12.93 -3.77
CA GLY A 90 4.00 13.12 -3.85
C GLY A 90 4.75 11.92 -4.44
N ALA A 91 4.35 10.70 -4.06
CA ALA A 91 4.96 9.47 -4.59
C ALA A 91 4.73 9.31 -6.10
N VAL A 92 3.53 9.61 -6.61
CA VAL A 92 3.23 9.61 -8.05
C VAL A 92 4.11 10.64 -8.78
N GLN A 93 4.21 11.85 -8.23
CA GLN A 93 4.97 12.96 -8.84
C GLN A 93 6.45 12.62 -9.00
N LEU A 94 7.07 12.03 -7.96
CA LEU A 94 8.48 11.60 -7.99
C LEU A 94 8.74 10.52 -9.05
N ARG A 95 7.78 9.60 -9.25
CA ARG A 95 7.92 8.51 -10.23
C ARG A 95 7.74 9.00 -11.67
N VAL A 96 6.91 10.02 -11.90
CA VAL A 96 6.77 10.66 -13.21
C VAL A 96 8.03 11.45 -13.60
N GLN A 97 8.69 12.09 -12.63
CA GLN A 97 9.92 12.86 -12.88
C GLN A 97 11.15 11.97 -13.10
N THR A 98 11.23 10.83 -12.40
CA THR A 98 12.30 9.83 -12.60
C THR A 98 12.01 8.91 -13.77
N ARG A 99 11.69 9.48 -14.95
CA ARG A 99 11.78 8.76 -16.23
C ARG A 99 13.16 8.10 -16.29
N VAL A 100 13.22 6.80 -15.97
CA VAL A 100 14.38 5.97 -16.25
C VAL A 100 14.60 6.13 -17.75
N PRO A 101 15.76 6.63 -18.21
CA PRO A 101 16.02 6.69 -19.63
C PRO A 101 15.93 5.25 -20.12
N THR A 102 14.90 4.94 -20.90
CA THR A 102 14.79 3.66 -21.58
C THR A 102 16.00 3.56 -22.49
N ASN A 103 16.99 2.78 -22.08
CA ASN A 103 18.19 2.50 -22.86
C ASN A 103 17.78 1.72 -24.10
N ARG A 104 17.43 2.46 -25.16
CA ARG A 104 17.15 1.94 -26.49
C ARG A 104 18.47 1.83 -27.25
N ARG A 105 19.44 1.08 -26.71
CA ARG A 105 20.55 0.57 -27.53
C ARG A 105 20.07 -0.71 -28.20
N SER A 106 19.74 -0.55 -29.47
CA SER A 106 19.55 -1.60 -30.45
C SER A 106 20.59 -2.71 -30.30
N ARG A 107 20.13 -3.92 -29.99
CA ARG A 107 20.79 -5.16 -30.39
C ARG A 107 20.81 -5.19 -31.92
N THR A 108 21.90 -4.73 -32.52
CA THR A 108 22.33 -5.16 -33.84
C THR A 108 23.75 -5.69 -33.68
N ALA A 109 23.83 -7.02 -33.77
CA ALA A 109 24.97 -7.84 -34.14
C ALA A 109 26.35 -7.16 -34.22
N ASP A 110 27.24 -7.53 -33.30
CA ASP A 110 28.62 -7.79 -33.67
C ASP A 110 29.26 -8.74 -32.64
N TYR A 111 29.17 -10.04 -32.90
CA TYR A 111 30.00 -11.03 -32.24
C TYR A 111 30.95 -11.53 -33.31
N PRO A 112 32.26 -11.19 -33.25
CA PRO A 112 33.19 -11.68 -34.25
C PRO A 112 33.33 -13.19 -34.09
N ASP A 113 33.02 -13.88 -35.18
CA ASP A 113 33.23 -15.29 -35.41
C ASP A 113 34.70 -15.65 -35.08
N ARG A 114 34.91 -16.40 -34.01
CA ARG A 114 36.20 -17.02 -33.75
C ARG A 114 36.29 -18.30 -34.56
N GLY A 115 36.71 -18.14 -35.81
CA GLY A 115 37.27 -19.21 -36.60
C GLY A 115 38.68 -19.56 -36.12
N VAL A 116 38.90 -20.88 -36.02
CA VAL A 116 40.15 -21.65 -35.90
C VAL A 116 40.88 -21.63 -34.54
#